data_AF-A1VWR9-F1
#
_entry.id   AF-A1VWR9-F1
#
_cell.length_a   1.000
_cell.length_b   1.000
_cell.length_c   1.000
_cell.angle_alpha   90.00
_cell.angle_beta   90.00
_cell.angle_gamma   90.00
#
_symmetry.space_group_name_H-M   'P 1'
#
loop_
_entity.id
_entity.type
_entity.pdbx_description
1 polymer ?
#
loop_
_entity_poly.entity_id
_entity_poly.type
_entity_poly.pdbx_seq_one_letter_code
_entity_poly.pdbx_strand_id
1 'polypeptide(L)'
;MSKAVHLEYYAKNLCFDPKPMSNDDPDRTKLLKAIALLERADKCKNKRNAEKLNAQALTAIMPLELEIHGRSILDDLPSRVLFTDENSDVSMQASGGGLRMSYSIRFSARIDSDVTEDTYEEYLGDNAWQWVGIRFASSGYEGDSGSSMSYSIRDDE
;
A
#
# COMPACT_ATOMS: atom_id res chain seq x y z
N MET A 1 -16.63 -14.36 -21.31
CA MET A 1 -15.54 -15.09 -20.63
C MET A 1 -15.04 -14.15 -19.55
N SER A 2 -14.90 -14.60 -18.31
CA SER A 2 -14.32 -13.75 -17.25
C SER A 2 -12.81 -13.65 -17.48
N LYS A 3 -12.25 -12.48 -17.21
CA LYS A 3 -10.80 -12.27 -17.26
C LYS A 3 -10.32 -11.85 -15.88
N ALA A 4 -9.09 -12.21 -15.55
CA ALA A 4 -8.40 -11.72 -14.37
C ALA A 4 -7.45 -10.58 -14.76
N VAL A 5 -7.59 -9.43 -14.11
CA VAL A 5 -6.59 -8.35 -14.15
C VAL A 5 -5.71 -8.49 -12.92
N HIS A 6 -4.41 -8.67 -13.15
CA HIS A 6 -3.40 -8.58 -12.10
C HIS A 6 -2.86 -7.16 -12.06
N LEU A 7 -2.83 -6.57 -10.86
CA LEU A 7 -2.41 -5.19 -10.62
C LEU A 7 -1.27 -5.18 -9.61
N GLU A 8 -0.25 -4.37 -9.89
CA GLU A 8 0.81 -4.06 -8.94
C GLU A 8 0.93 -2.55 -8.78
N TYR A 9 0.61 -2.07 -7.58
CA TYR A 9 0.73 -0.66 -7.23
C TYR A 9 2.02 -0.42 -6.47
N TYR A 10 2.81 0.55 -6.91
CA TYR A 10 4.03 1.00 -6.25
C TYR A 10 3.87 2.44 -5.74
N ALA A 11 4.09 2.63 -4.43
CA ALA A 11 4.19 3.92 -3.78
C ALA A 11 5.63 4.22 -3.39
N LYS A 12 6.16 5.32 -3.91
CA LYS A 12 7.57 5.70 -3.74
C LYS A 12 7.84 6.37 -2.39
N ASN A 13 7.04 7.34 -1.96
CA ASN A 13 7.20 7.97 -0.65
C ASN A 13 5.86 8.12 0.09
N LEU A 14 5.43 7.09 0.81
CA LEU A 14 4.37 7.28 1.77
C LEU A 14 4.94 7.87 3.06
N CYS A 15 4.42 9.01 3.49
CA CYS A 15 4.71 9.59 4.80
C CYS A 15 3.47 9.51 5.69
N PHE A 16 3.67 9.03 6.90
CA PHE A 16 2.65 8.88 7.92
C PHE A 16 3.04 9.66 9.18
N ASP A 17 2.19 10.60 9.61
CA ASP A 17 2.26 11.22 10.93
C ASP A 17 1.13 10.67 11.83
N PRO A 18 1.45 10.00 12.96
CA PRO A 18 0.44 9.49 13.90
C PRO A 18 -0.26 10.56 14.74
N LYS A 19 0.25 11.80 14.80
CA LYS A 19 -0.31 12.89 15.62
C LYS A 19 -1.76 13.26 15.26
N PRO A 20 -2.11 13.43 13.98
CA PRO A 20 -3.47 13.75 13.56
C PRO A 20 -4.44 12.55 13.54
N MET A 21 -3.97 11.33 13.81
CA MET A 21 -4.87 10.17 13.98
C MET A 21 -5.60 10.22 15.32
N SER A 22 -6.87 9.79 15.31
CA SER A 22 -7.62 9.56 16.54
C SER A 22 -6.93 8.55 17.44
N ASN A 23 -6.99 8.75 18.76
CA ASN A 23 -6.47 7.76 19.72
C ASN A 23 -7.16 6.40 19.58
N ASP A 24 -8.43 6.39 19.15
CA ASP A 24 -9.26 5.20 19.00
C ASP A 24 -9.12 4.53 17.62
N ASP A 25 -8.26 5.06 16.75
CA ASP A 25 -8.00 4.46 15.46
C ASP A 25 -7.30 3.09 15.63
N PRO A 26 -7.85 2.00 15.06
CA PRO A 26 -7.33 0.66 15.24
C PRO A 26 -5.91 0.48 14.68
N ASP A 27 -5.51 1.26 13.69
CA ASP A 27 -4.19 1.15 13.07
C ASP A 27 -3.13 2.05 13.74
N ARG A 28 -3.55 3.08 14.48
CA ARG A 28 -2.62 3.97 15.18
C ARG A 28 -1.69 3.21 16.14
N THR A 29 -2.22 2.25 16.89
CA THR A 29 -1.41 1.45 17.82
C THR A 29 -0.38 0.59 17.09
N LYS A 30 -0.74 0.00 15.95
CA LYS A 30 0.17 -0.79 15.11
C LYS A 30 1.31 0.08 14.58
N LEU A 31 0.95 1.25 14.04
CA LEU A 31 1.88 2.20 13.44
C LEU A 31 2.86 2.79 14.49
N LEU A 32 2.37 3.18 15.67
CA LEU A 32 3.22 3.64 16.78
C LEU A 32 4.19 2.55 17.25
N LYS A 33 3.73 1.30 17.34
CA LYS A 33 4.59 0.16 17.70
C LYS A 33 5.70 -0.05 16.67
N ALA A 34 5.38 0.05 15.38
CA ALA A 34 6.36 -0.07 14.31
C ALA A 34 7.39 1.05 14.33
N ILE A 35 6.95 2.32 14.51
CA ILE A 35 7.85 3.47 14.67
C ILE A 35 8.82 3.24 15.82
N ALA A 36 8.33 2.83 17.00
CA ALA A 36 9.19 2.56 18.15
C ALA A 36 10.19 1.43 17.92
N LEU A 37 9.82 0.40 17.16
CA LEU A 37 10.73 -0.70 16.79
C LEU A 37 11.82 -0.23 15.81
N LEU A 38 11.46 0.59 14.82
CA LEU A 38 12.40 1.17 13.86
C LEU A 38 13.38 2.15 14.53
N GLU A 39 12.91 3.01 15.43
CA GLU A 39 13.78 3.90 16.21
C GLU A 39 14.76 3.12 17.10
N ARG A 40 14.36 1.97 17.62
CA ARG A 40 15.25 1.07 18.36
C ARG A 40 16.24 0.37 17.44
N ALA A 41 15.82 0.01 16.23
CA ALA A 41 16.69 -0.60 15.22
C ALA A 41 17.80 0.36 14.80
N ASP A 42 17.48 1.64 14.57
CA ASP A 42 18.44 2.69 14.20
C ASP A 42 19.52 2.90 15.27
N LYS A 43 19.15 2.77 16.55
CA LYS A 43 20.08 2.89 17.69
C LYS A 43 20.87 1.61 17.96
N CYS A 44 20.61 0.50 17.27
CA CYS A 44 21.31 -0.76 17.50
C CYS A 44 22.71 -0.77 16.88
N LYS A 45 23.73 -1.01 17.71
CA LYS A 45 25.11 -1.23 17.25
C LYS A 45 25.32 -2.60 16.58
N ASN A 46 24.44 -3.57 16.83
CA ASN A 46 24.52 -4.90 16.26
C ASN A 46 23.56 -5.03 15.08
N LYS A 47 24.10 -5.28 13.88
CA LYS A 47 23.36 -5.43 12.63
C LYS A 47 22.25 -6.48 12.70
N ARG A 48 22.53 -7.66 13.27
CA ARG A 48 21.55 -8.75 13.41
C ARG A 48 20.39 -8.37 14.31
N ASN A 49 20.64 -7.59 15.36
CA ASN A 49 19.58 -7.09 16.24
C ASN A 49 18.75 -6.00 15.54
N ALA A 50 19.38 -5.13 14.76
CA ALA A 50 18.67 -4.14 13.95
C ALA A 50 17.76 -4.82 12.91
N GLU A 51 18.26 -5.83 12.20
CA GLU A 51 17.48 -6.64 11.25
C GLU A 51 16.27 -7.32 11.93
N LYS A 52 16.47 -7.89 13.12
CA LYS A 52 15.37 -8.48 13.91
C LYS A 52 14.31 -7.44 14.29
N LEU A 53 14.71 -6.23 14.69
CA LEU A 53 13.78 -5.16 15.04
C LEU A 53 13.03 -4.62 13.81
N ASN A 54 13.70 -4.51 12.65
CA ASN A 54 13.06 -4.16 11.39
C ASN A 54 12.01 -5.20 10.98
N ALA A 55 12.32 -6.49 11.10
CA ALA A 55 11.35 -7.56 10.85
C ALA A 55 10.16 -7.47 11.82
N GLN A 56 10.40 -7.20 13.11
CA GLN A 56 9.33 -7.00 14.09
C GLN A 56 8.47 -5.78 13.81
N ALA A 57 9.06 -4.69 13.30
CA ALA A 57 8.31 -3.51 12.89
C ALA A 57 7.35 -3.86 11.74
N LEU A 58 7.79 -4.73 10.83
CA LEU A 58 7.00 -5.14 9.67
C LEU A 58 5.81 -5.99 10.11
N THR A 59 6.09 -6.99 10.95
CA THR A 59 5.05 -7.82 11.57
C THR A 59 4.10 -6.99 12.46
N ALA A 60 4.55 -5.85 13.00
CA ALA A 60 3.70 -5.00 13.83
C ALA A 60 2.67 -4.22 13.01
N ILE A 61 2.98 -3.86 11.77
CA ILE A 61 2.02 -3.19 10.87
C ILE A 61 1.12 -4.20 10.16
N MET A 62 1.62 -5.38 9.77
CA MET A 62 0.85 -6.37 9.02
C MET A 62 -0.13 -7.21 9.90
N PRO A 63 -1.33 -7.56 9.41
CA PRO A 63 -1.95 -7.06 8.19
C PRO A 63 -2.50 -5.64 8.39
N LEU A 64 -2.48 -4.89 7.29
CA LEU A 64 -2.88 -3.49 7.28
C LEU A 64 -3.82 -3.25 6.10
N GLU A 65 -5.02 -2.72 6.36
CA GLU A 65 -6.04 -2.56 5.32
C GLU A 65 -5.78 -1.29 4.50
N LEU A 66 -5.90 -1.42 3.19
CA LEU A 66 -5.64 -0.37 2.23
C LEU A 66 -6.90 -0.16 1.39
N GLU A 67 -7.47 1.05 1.42
CA GLU A 67 -8.64 1.37 0.61
C GLU A 67 -8.23 1.68 -0.84
N ILE A 68 -8.97 1.12 -1.80
CA ILE A 68 -8.80 1.38 -3.23
C ILE A 68 -9.92 2.34 -3.66
N HIS A 69 -9.55 3.42 -4.34
CA HIS A 69 -10.49 4.36 -4.93
C HIS A 69 -10.43 4.29 -6.46
N GLY A 70 -11.57 4.48 -7.13
CA GLY A 70 -11.70 4.36 -8.59
C GLY A 70 -13.10 4.71 -9.08
N ARG A 71 -13.27 4.90 -10.39
CA ARG A 71 -14.58 5.02 -11.06
C ARG A 71 -14.74 3.92 -12.14
N SER A 72 -16.00 3.61 -12.46
CA SER A 72 -16.56 2.84 -13.60
C SER A 72 -15.86 1.55 -14.07
N ILE A 73 -14.63 1.57 -14.59
CA ILE A 73 -13.96 0.33 -15.04
C ILE A 73 -13.36 -0.46 -13.86
N LEU A 74 -13.29 0.19 -12.69
CA LEU A 74 -12.75 -0.35 -11.45
C LEU A 74 -13.86 -0.77 -10.47
N ASP A 75 -15.13 -0.72 -10.87
CA ASP A 75 -16.25 -1.17 -10.01
C ASP A 75 -16.13 -2.67 -9.68
N ASP A 76 -15.43 -3.41 -10.55
CA ASP A 76 -15.09 -4.82 -10.38
C ASP A 76 -13.81 -5.04 -9.53
N LEU A 77 -13.02 -3.99 -9.26
CA LEU A 77 -11.89 -4.10 -8.35
C LEU A 77 -12.37 -4.18 -6.90
N PRO A 78 -11.63 -4.88 -6.02
CA PRO A 78 -11.94 -4.82 -4.60
C PRO A 78 -11.77 -3.38 -4.12
N SER A 79 -12.73 -2.91 -3.31
CA SER A 79 -12.65 -1.58 -2.68
C SER A 79 -11.55 -1.51 -1.61
N ARG A 80 -11.00 -2.66 -1.20
CA ARG A 80 -10.00 -2.80 -0.15
C ARG A 80 -9.05 -3.96 -0.45
N VAL A 81 -7.78 -3.79 -0.10
CA VAL A 81 -6.77 -4.85 -0.18
C VAL A 81 -6.00 -4.90 1.14
N LEU A 82 -5.66 -6.11 1.60
CA LEU A 82 -4.80 -6.28 2.77
C LEU A 82 -3.34 -6.20 2.34
N PHE A 83 -2.58 -5.39 3.06
CA PHE A 83 -1.12 -5.36 2.99
C PHE A 83 -0.56 -6.51 3.84
N THR A 84 0.02 -7.53 3.19
CA THR A 84 0.59 -8.73 3.82
C THR A 84 1.99 -9.01 3.27
N ASP A 85 2.75 -9.87 3.93
CA ASP A 85 4.09 -10.28 3.48
C ASP A 85 4.05 -11.06 2.15
N GLU A 86 2.95 -11.76 1.88
CA GLU A 86 2.76 -12.54 0.65
C GLU A 86 2.56 -11.66 -0.60
N ASN A 87 1.97 -10.48 -0.43
CA ASN A 87 1.53 -9.64 -1.55
C ASN A 87 2.21 -8.28 -1.64
N SER A 88 3.18 -7.99 -0.78
CA SER A 88 3.85 -6.69 -0.76
C SER A 88 5.36 -6.79 -0.63
N ASP A 89 6.04 -5.82 -1.24
CA ASP A 89 7.45 -5.53 -0.97
C ASP A 89 7.53 -4.16 -0.30
N VAL A 90 8.32 -4.04 0.76
CA VAL A 90 8.27 -2.86 1.62
C VAL A 90 9.62 -2.47 2.20
N SER A 91 9.86 -1.17 2.18
CA SER A 91 10.94 -0.51 2.88
C SER A 91 10.35 0.57 3.77
N MET A 92 10.76 0.61 5.04
CA MET A 92 10.22 1.55 6.01
C MET A 92 11.30 2.09 6.93
N GLN A 93 11.10 3.34 7.37
CA GLN A 93 11.99 4.04 8.27
C GLN A 93 11.19 4.97 9.20
N ALA A 94 11.62 5.09 10.46
CA ALA A 94 11.09 6.12 11.34
C ALA A 94 11.73 7.47 10.98
N SER A 95 10.93 8.53 10.87
CA SER A 95 11.44 9.88 10.58
C SER A 95 10.53 10.94 11.19
N GLY A 96 11.10 11.85 12.01
CA GLY A 96 10.35 12.97 12.58
C GLY A 96 9.19 12.58 13.51
N GLY A 97 9.22 11.38 14.09
CA GLY A 97 8.11 10.81 14.87
C GLY A 97 7.00 10.18 14.03
N GLY A 98 7.20 10.10 12.72
CA GLY A 98 6.33 9.41 11.76
C GLY A 98 6.99 8.19 11.12
N LEU A 99 6.25 7.54 10.23
CA LEU A 99 6.72 6.42 9.41
C LEU A 99 6.86 6.90 7.96
N ARG A 100 8.02 6.67 7.35
CA ARG A 100 8.17 6.77 5.90
C ARG A 100 8.27 5.37 5.32
N MET A 101 7.54 5.13 4.25
CA MET A 101 7.46 3.82 3.63
C MET A 101 7.50 3.94 2.10
N SER A 102 8.27 3.07 1.47
CA SER A 102 8.15 2.76 0.05
C SER A 102 7.62 1.33 -0.04
N TYR A 103 6.60 1.09 -0.85
CA TYR A 103 6.03 -0.25 -0.97
C TYR A 103 5.49 -0.55 -2.36
N SER A 104 5.49 -1.81 -2.74
CA SER A 104 4.60 -2.34 -3.77
C SER A 104 3.55 -3.25 -3.15
N ILE A 105 2.36 -3.30 -3.74
CA ILE A 105 1.32 -4.28 -3.41
C ILE A 105 0.73 -4.87 -4.67
N ARG A 106 0.59 -6.19 -4.66
CA ARG A 106 0.07 -7.01 -5.75
C ARG A 106 -1.33 -7.50 -5.40
N PHE A 107 -2.30 -7.28 -6.28
CA PHE A 107 -3.65 -7.79 -6.12
C PHE A 107 -4.27 -8.14 -7.47
N SER A 108 -5.41 -8.81 -7.45
CA SER A 108 -6.07 -9.25 -8.68
C SER A 108 -7.57 -9.12 -8.53
N ALA A 109 -8.22 -8.82 -9.64
CA ALA A 109 -9.66 -8.72 -9.72
C ALA A 109 -10.17 -9.43 -10.96
N ARG A 110 -11.34 -10.05 -10.83
CA ARG A 110 -12.07 -10.54 -12.00
C ARG A 110 -12.86 -9.40 -12.58
N ILE A 111 -12.71 -9.19 -13.86
CA ILE A 111 -13.49 -8.22 -14.61
C ILE A 111 -14.49 -8.98 -15.49
N ASP A 112 -15.74 -8.58 -15.40
CA ASP A 112 -16.84 -9.13 -16.21
C ASP A 112 -17.15 -8.19 -17.38
N SER A 113 -16.11 -7.72 -18.07
CA SER A 113 -16.20 -6.78 -19.18
C SER A 113 -15.32 -7.18 -20.36
N ASP A 114 -15.72 -6.79 -21.58
CA ASP A 114 -14.96 -7.00 -22.84
C ASP A 114 -13.68 -6.14 -22.92
N VAL A 115 -13.08 -5.81 -21.78
CA VAL A 115 -11.89 -4.97 -21.68
C VAL A 115 -10.68 -5.70 -22.26
N THR A 116 -9.94 -4.98 -23.08
CA THR A 116 -8.64 -5.36 -23.62
C THR A 116 -7.54 -4.58 -22.89
N GLU A 117 -6.28 -5.00 -23.07
CA GLU A 117 -5.15 -4.28 -22.50
C GLU A 117 -5.10 -2.82 -22.98
N ASP A 118 -5.43 -2.57 -24.26
CA ASP A 118 -5.46 -1.24 -24.86
C ASP A 118 -6.53 -0.33 -24.21
N THR A 119 -7.75 -0.84 -24.01
CA THR A 119 -8.83 -0.08 -23.37
C THR A 119 -8.51 0.23 -21.90
N TYR A 120 -7.80 -0.68 -21.23
CA TYR A 120 -7.34 -0.47 -19.86
C TYR A 120 -6.19 0.57 -19.81
N GLU A 121 -5.28 0.56 -20.79
CA GLU A 121 -4.21 1.57 -20.92
C GLU A 121 -4.78 2.98 -21.14
N GLU A 122 -5.71 3.10 -22.08
CA GLU A 122 -6.38 4.37 -22.42
C GLU A 122 -7.13 4.92 -21.20
N TYR A 123 -7.88 4.06 -20.49
CA TYR A 123 -8.56 4.45 -19.26
C TYR A 123 -7.60 4.96 -18.18
N LEU A 124 -6.47 4.28 -17.96
CA LEU A 124 -5.46 4.67 -16.97
C LEU A 124 -4.76 5.97 -17.36
N GLY A 125 -4.52 6.18 -18.66
CA GLY A 125 -3.98 7.43 -19.21
C GLY A 125 -4.92 8.63 -19.00
N ASP A 126 -6.21 8.46 -19.31
CA ASP A 126 -7.20 9.54 -19.29
C ASP A 126 -7.61 9.98 -17.89
N ASN A 127 -7.63 9.05 -16.93
CA ASN A 127 -8.08 9.36 -15.57
C ASN A 127 -6.94 9.81 -14.64
N ALA A 128 -5.71 9.81 -15.15
CA ALA A 128 -4.47 10.03 -14.42
C ALA A 128 -4.29 9.07 -13.22
N TRP A 129 -3.03 8.71 -12.93
CA TRP A 129 -2.66 7.85 -11.79
C TRP A 129 -2.95 8.45 -10.40
N GLN A 130 -3.72 9.54 -10.32
CA GLN A 130 -4.11 10.22 -9.08
C GLN A 130 -5.09 9.42 -8.20
N TRP A 131 -5.51 8.23 -8.63
CA TRP A 131 -6.75 7.61 -8.12
C TRP A 131 -6.57 6.30 -7.37
N VAL A 132 -5.46 5.57 -7.50
CA VAL A 132 -5.18 4.42 -6.62
C VAL A 132 -4.50 4.92 -5.34
N GLY A 133 -5.22 5.78 -4.62
CA GLY A 133 -4.82 6.20 -3.30
C GLY A 133 -5.15 5.08 -2.33
N ILE A 134 -4.15 4.26 -1.99
CA ILE A 134 -4.17 3.45 -0.76
C ILE A 134 -4.24 4.43 0.41
N ARG A 135 -5.46 4.72 0.85
CA ARG A 135 -5.70 5.58 2.00
C ARG A 135 -5.69 4.71 3.24
N PHE A 136 -4.70 4.96 4.06
CA PHE A 136 -4.87 4.82 5.49
C PHE A 136 -5.89 5.85 5.98
N ALA A 137 -6.79 5.43 6.88
CA ALA A 137 -7.91 6.24 7.34
C ALA A 137 -7.48 7.60 7.92
N SER A 138 -8.20 8.66 7.49
CA SER A 138 -8.39 10.00 8.08
C SER A 138 -7.21 10.78 8.70
N SER A 139 -6.99 12.01 8.20
CA SER A 139 -6.08 13.07 8.70
C SER A 139 -4.69 12.61 9.16
N GLY A 140 -3.65 12.88 8.36
CA GLY A 140 -2.25 12.61 8.74
C GLY A 140 -1.35 11.99 7.69
N TYR A 141 -1.91 11.68 6.53
CA TYR A 141 -1.18 11.14 5.40
C TYR A 141 -0.98 12.22 4.35
N GLU A 142 0.28 12.43 3.98
CA GLU A 142 0.65 13.21 2.80
C GLU A 142 1.00 12.21 1.69
N GLY A 143 0.15 12.11 0.67
CA GLY A 143 0.34 11.24 -0.49
C GLY A 143 1.33 11.86 -1.50
N ASP A 144 2.18 11.03 -2.09
CA ASP A 144 3.32 11.45 -2.91
C ASP A 144 3.04 11.43 -4.41
N SER A 145 3.59 12.43 -5.09
CA SER A 145 3.55 12.73 -6.52
C SER A 145 4.32 11.75 -7.43
N GLY A 146 4.60 10.51 -6.98
CA GLY A 146 5.52 9.59 -7.64
C GLY A 146 5.13 8.11 -7.65
N SER A 147 3.88 7.77 -7.34
CA SER A 147 3.36 6.40 -7.42
C SER A 147 3.13 5.95 -8.86
N SER A 148 3.22 4.64 -9.11
CA SER A 148 2.94 4.01 -10.41
C SER A 148 2.14 2.73 -10.23
N MET A 149 1.42 2.30 -11.26
CA MET A 149 0.73 1.01 -11.26
C MET A 149 1.01 0.29 -12.58
N SER A 150 1.24 -1.01 -12.50
CA SER A 150 1.37 -1.91 -13.67
C SER A 150 0.24 -2.93 -13.65
N TYR A 151 -0.17 -3.38 -14.83
CA TYR A 151 -1.25 -4.35 -14.99
C TYR A 151 -0.90 -5.45 -16.00
N SER A 152 -1.57 -6.60 -15.89
CA SER A 152 -1.59 -7.64 -16.93
C SER A 152 -2.94 -8.35 -16.93
N ILE A 153 -3.46 -8.70 -18.10
CA ILE A 153 -4.76 -9.37 -18.24
C ILE A 153 -4.55 -10.83 -18.65
N ARG A 154 -5.23 -11.75 -17.97
CA ARG A 154 -5.23 -13.18 -18.31
C ARG A 154 -6.67 -13.68 -18.41
N ASP A 155 -6.92 -14.58 -19.35
CA ASP A 155 -8.20 -15.29 -19.38
C ASP A 155 -8.29 -16.20 -18.14
N ASP A 156 -9.45 -16.22 -17.47
CA ASP A 156 -9.73 -17.27 -16.48
C ASP A 156 -9.92 -18.59 -17.25
N GLU A 157 -9.09 -19.60 -16.98
CA GLU A 157 -9.34 -20.99 -17.41
C GLU A 157 -10.56 -21.61 -16.71
#